data_AF-A0A1Y3BGX7-F1
#
_entry.id   AF-A0A1Y3BGX7-F1
#
_cell.length_a   1.000
_cell.length_b   1.000
_cell.length_c   1.000
_cell.angle_alpha   90.00
_cell.angle_beta   90.00
_cell.angle_gamma   90.00
#
_symmetry.space_group_name_H-M   'P 1'
#
loop_
_entity.id
_entity.type
_entity.pdbx_description
1 polymer ?
#
loop_
_entity_poly.entity_id
_entity_poly.type
_entity_poly.pdbx_seq_one_letter_code
_entity_poly.pdbx_strand_id
1 'polypeptide(L)'
;MARTKQTARKSTGGKAPRKQLATKAARKSAPSTGGVKKPHRYRPGTVALREIRRYQKSTELLIRKLPFQRLVREIAQDFKTDLRFQSAAIGALQVCSKTMESSLAIRLEWMLEASEAYLVGLFEDTNLCAIHAKRVTIMPKDIQLARRIRGERA
;
A
#
# COMPACT_ATOMS: atom_id res chain seq x y z
N MET A 1 -28.59 54.28 26.84
CA MET A 1 -28.00 53.01 27.31
C MET A 1 -28.74 51.85 26.64
N ALA A 2 -28.09 51.11 25.73
CA ALA A 2 -28.73 50.08 24.92
C ALA A 2 -28.79 48.73 25.68
N ARG A 3 -30.00 48.21 25.88
CA ARG A 3 -30.30 46.95 26.57
C ARG A 3 -29.88 45.77 25.70
N THR A 4 -28.74 45.14 26.01
CA THR A 4 -28.29 43.91 25.34
C THR A 4 -29.10 42.71 25.82
N LYS A 5 -29.96 42.19 24.94
CA LYS A 5 -30.68 40.92 25.15
C LYS A 5 -29.69 39.77 24.95
N GLN A 6 -28.96 39.37 26.00
CA GLN A 6 -28.22 38.10 25.97
C GLN A 6 -29.23 36.95 25.92
N THR A 7 -29.32 36.27 24.78
CA THR A 7 -30.04 35.00 24.69
C THR A 7 -29.17 33.91 25.31
N ALA A 8 -29.66 33.28 26.39
CA ALA A 8 -29.00 32.16 27.03
C ALA A 8 -28.76 31.03 26.02
N ARG A 9 -27.50 30.76 25.70
CA ARG A 9 -27.10 29.60 24.91
C ARG A 9 -27.26 28.36 25.78
N LYS A 10 -28.28 27.54 25.49
CA LYS A 10 -28.55 26.28 26.20
C LYS A 10 -27.29 25.41 26.22
N SER A 11 -26.81 25.12 27.43
CA SER A 11 -25.66 24.27 27.71
C SER A 11 -26.10 22.84 28.03
N THR A 12 -26.75 22.15 27.09
CA THR A 12 -26.85 20.68 27.12
C THR A 12 -27.05 20.16 25.70
N GLY A 13 -25.99 19.53 25.18
CA GLY A 13 -26.11 18.62 24.05
C GLY A 13 -26.71 17.31 24.52
N GLY A 14 -27.57 16.71 23.68
CA GLY A 14 -28.06 15.35 23.87
C GLY A 14 -29.58 15.23 23.74
N LYS A 15 -30.01 14.79 22.54
CA LYS A 15 -31.30 14.18 22.14
C LYS A 15 -32.53 14.36 23.06
N ALA A 16 -33.63 14.84 22.47
CA ALA A 16 -34.97 14.80 23.04
C ALA A 16 -35.42 13.36 23.42
N PRO A 17 -36.24 13.18 24.48
CA PRO A 17 -36.67 11.86 24.94
C PRO A 17 -37.59 11.22 23.90
N ARG A 18 -37.20 10.05 23.41
CA ARG A 18 -37.91 9.32 22.36
C ARG A 18 -38.90 8.33 22.96
N LYS A 19 -40.19 8.45 22.60
CA LYS A 19 -41.23 7.43 22.85
C LYS A 19 -40.78 6.10 22.20
N GLN A 20 -40.76 5.01 22.96
CA GLN A 20 -40.34 3.69 22.47
C GLN A 20 -41.34 3.17 21.43
N LEU A 21 -40.95 3.23 20.17
CA LEU A 21 -41.50 2.41 19.09
C LEU A 21 -40.31 1.79 18.38
N ALA A 22 -40.28 0.45 18.40
CA ALA A 22 -39.25 -0.35 17.76
C ALA A 22 -39.15 0.06 16.28
N THR A 23 -37.98 0.58 15.88
CA THR A 23 -37.73 1.00 14.51
C THR A 23 -36.44 0.35 14.04
N LYS A 24 -36.62 -0.60 13.12
CA LYS A 24 -35.63 -1.17 12.21
C LYS A 24 -34.67 -0.06 11.78
N ALA A 25 -33.36 -0.30 11.88
CA ALA A 25 -32.33 0.71 11.63
C ALA A 25 -32.35 1.19 10.16
N ALA A 26 -33.17 2.20 9.87
CA ALA A 26 -33.07 2.98 8.66
C ALA A 26 -31.74 3.74 8.74
N ARG A 27 -30.77 3.31 7.93
CA ARG A 27 -29.56 4.09 7.67
C ARG A 27 -29.99 5.50 7.31
N LYS A 28 -29.41 6.51 7.97
CA LYS A 28 -29.66 7.94 7.71
C LYS A 28 -29.54 8.23 6.21
N SER A 29 -30.65 8.25 5.48
CA SER A 29 -30.76 9.02 4.25
C SER A 29 -30.94 10.48 4.66
N ALA A 30 -30.12 11.35 4.07
CA ALA A 30 -30.11 12.78 4.36
C ALA A 30 -31.48 13.43 4.02
N PRO A 31 -31.88 14.53 4.70
CA PRO A 31 -33.08 15.28 4.34
C PRO A 31 -32.97 15.79 2.89
N SER A 32 -34.06 15.71 2.12
CA SER A 32 -34.08 16.00 0.67
C SER A 32 -34.06 17.49 0.29
N THR A 33 -33.72 18.37 1.23
CA THR A 33 -33.66 19.83 0.99
C THR A 33 -32.28 20.34 1.38
N GLY A 34 -31.40 20.40 0.39
CA GLY A 34 -30.03 20.88 0.53
C GLY A 34 -29.09 19.98 -0.26
N GLY A 35 -28.49 20.52 -1.33
CA GLY A 35 -27.63 19.78 -2.25
C GLY A 35 -26.69 18.83 -1.53
N VAL A 36 -26.63 17.58 -2.01
CA VAL A 36 -25.77 16.52 -1.46
C VAL A 36 -24.37 17.09 -1.24
N LYS A 37 -23.91 17.14 0.02
CA LYS A 37 -22.53 17.55 0.33
C LYS A 37 -21.59 16.71 -0.52
N LYS A 38 -20.83 17.38 -1.39
CA LYS A 38 -19.85 16.70 -2.24
C LYS A 38 -18.92 15.89 -1.34
N PRO A 39 -18.65 14.61 -1.67
CA PRO A 39 -17.70 13.82 -0.90
C PRO A 39 -16.35 14.53 -0.89
N HIS A 40 -15.70 14.56 0.27
CA HIS A 40 -14.40 15.18 0.41
C HIS A 40 -13.37 14.42 -0.44
N ARG A 41 -12.70 15.11 -1.36
CA ARG A 41 -11.63 14.57 -2.20
C ARG A 41 -10.33 15.32 -1.90
N TYR A 42 -9.27 14.57 -1.60
CA TYR A 42 -7.94 15.14 -1.43
C TYR A 42 -7.41 15.72 -2.75
N ARG A 43 -6.56 16.73 -2.66
CA ARG A 43 -5.87 17.29 -3.83
C ARG A 43 -4.88 16.25 -4.40
N PRO A 44 -4.63 16.25 -5.72
CA PRO A 44 -3.60 15.39 -6.30
C PRO A 44 -2.26 15.63 -5.60
N GLY A 45 -1.53 14.55 -5.32
CA GLY A 45 -0.28 14.59 -4.54
C GLY A 45 -0.45 14.48 -3.02
N THR A 46 -1.59 14.86 -2.44
CA THR A 46 -1.78 14.79 -0.97
C THR A 46 -1.74 13.34 -0.45
N VAL A 47 -2.36 12.41 -1.18
CA VAL A 47 -2.35 10.98 -0.80
C VAL A 47 -0.99 10.35 -1.08
N ALA A 48 -0.36 10.68 -2.22
CA ALA A 48 0.97 10.19 -2.56
C ALA A 48 2.02 10.59 -1.50
N LEU A 49 2.02 11.85 -1.03
CA LEU A 49 2.92 12.30 0.04
C LEU A 49 2.65 11.59 1.37
N ARG A 50 1.39 11.22 1.65
CA ARG A 50 1.03 10.44 2.84
C ARG A 50 1.56 9.01 2.75
N GLU A 51 1.44 8.39 1.58
CA GLU A 51 1.95 7.04 1.31
C GLU A 51 3.47 6.99 1.39
N ILE A 52 4.19 7.95 0.78
CA ILE A 52 5.66 8.05 0.89
C ILE A 52 6.09 8.11 2.35
N ARG A 53 5.47 8.99 3.15
CA ARG A 53 5.79 9.11 4.58
C ARG A 53 5.43 7.87 5.40
N ARG A 54 4.41 7.11 4.97
CA ARG A 54 4.04 5.84 5.61
C ARG A 54 5.10 4.78 5.32
N TYR A 55 5.41 4.57 4.05
CA TYR A 55 6.33 3.52 3.60
C TYR A 55 7.79 3.78 3.98
N GLN A 56 8.20 5.04 4.13
CA GLN A 56 9.51 5.37 4.69
C GLN A 56 9.64 5.08 6.20
N LYS A 57 8.53 4.98 6.93
CA LYS A 57 8.53 4.68 8.37
C LYS A 57 8.37 3.19 8.67
N SER A 58 7.73 2.45 7.77
CA SER A 58 7.53 1.01 7.89
C SER A 58 8.63 0.23 7.16
N THR A 59 8.91 -0.97 7.63
CA THR A 59 9.80 -1.93 6.96
C THR A 59 9.03 -3.15 6.45
N GLU A 60 7.74 -2.99 6.15
CA GLU A 60 6.91 -4.06 5.61
C GLU A 60 7.22 -4.30 4.13
N LEU A 61 7.28 -5.57 3.73
CA LEU A 61 7.44 -5.96 2.32
C LEU A 61 6.21 -5.52 1.52
N LEU A 62 6.44 -4.83 0.41
CA LEU A 62 5.39 -4.25 -0.42
C LEU A 62 4.90 -5.21 -1.50
N ILE A 63 5.72 -6.17 -1.90
CA ILE A 63 5.39 -7.18 -2.91
C ILE A 63 4.74 -8.38 -2.23
N ARG A 64 3.61 -8.84 -2.79
CA ARG A 64 2.91 -10.03 -2.28
C ARG A 64 3.79 -11.28 -2.46
N LYS A 65 3.98 -12.04 -1.38
CA LYS A 65 4.82 -13.26 -1.34
C LYS A 65 4.44 -14.32 -2.40
N LEU A 66 3.15 -14.62 -2.57
CA LEU A 66 2.69 -15.69 -3.47
C LEU A 66 2.95 -15.40 -4.96
N PRO A 67 2.60 -14.23 -5.52
CA PRO A 67 2.98 -13.86 -6.88
C PRO A 67 4.50 -13.86 -7.11
N PHE A 68 5.28 -13.33 -6.16
CA PHE A 68 6.74 -13.31 -6.27
C PHE A 68 7.32 -14.72 -6.31
N GLN A 69 6.84 -15.62 -5.45
CA GLN A 69 7.23 -17.02 -5.47
C GLN A 69 6.95 -17.70 -6.82
N ARG A 70 5.83 -17.39 -7.48
CA ARG A 70 5.52 -17.94 -8.82
C ARG A 70 6.51 -17.44 -9.86
N LEU A 71 6.80 -16.13 -9.84
CA LEU A 71 7.79 -15.52 -10.74
C LEU A 71 9.19 -16.13 -10.57
N VAL A 72 9.64 -16.31 -9.32
CA VAL A 72 10.96 -16.93 -9.06
C VAL A 72 11.02 -18.36 -9.58
N ARG A 73 9.92 -19.13 -9.49
CA ARG A 73 9.85 -20.51 -10.01
C ARG A 73 9.83 -20.56 -11.53
N GLU A 74 9.10 -19.64 -12.17
CA GLU A 74 9.07 -19.46 -13.62
C GLU A 74 10.48 -19.20 -14.16
N ILE A 75 11.15 -18.18 -13.61
CA ILE A 75 12.53 -17.83 -14.00
C ILE A 75 13.48 -19.02 -13.77
N ALA A 76 13.38 -19.72 -12.63
CA ALA A 76 14.24 -20.85 -12.34
C ALA A 76 14.05 -22.02 -13.32
N GLN A 77 12.83 -22.20 -13.84
CA GLN A 77 12.51 -23.25 -14.80
C GLN A 77 13.15 -23.00 -16.18
N ASP A 78 13.32 -21.74 -16.57
CA ASP A 78 14.00 -21.37 -17.82
C ASP A 78 15.49 -21.74 -17.83
N PHE A 79 16.13 -21.78 -16.66
CA PHE A 79 17.54 -22.17 -16.54
C PHE A 79 17.76 -23.68 -16.44
N LYS A 80 16.78 -24.44 -15.92
CA LYS A 80 16.87 -25.91 -15.80
C LYS A 80 15.47 -26.52 -15.80
N THR A 81 15.13 -27.23 -16.89
CA THR A 81 13.79 -27.78 -17.16
C THR A 81 13.34 -28.94 -16.28
N ASP A 82 14.18 -29.39 -15.34
CA ASP A 82 13.90 -30.48 -14.39
C ASP A 82 14.40 -30.17 -12.97
N LEU A 83 14.04 -29.00 -12.43
CA LEU A 83 14.06 -28.79 -10.97
C LEU A 83 12.94 -29.61 -10.32
N ARG A 84 13.08 -30.94 -10.33
CA ARG A 84 12.18 -31.88 -9.66
C ARG A 84 12.33 -31.73 -8.15
N PHE A 85 11.35 -31.09 -7.51
CA PHE A 85 11.16 -31.22 -6.06
C PHE A 85 10.71 -32.66 -5.80
N GLN A 86 11.52 -33.45 -5.08
CA GLN A 86 11.21 -34.84 -4.71
C GLN A 86 9.77 -34.98 -4.19
N SER A 87 9.10 -36.12 -4.39
CA SER A 87 7.75 -36.35 -3.84
C SER A 87 7.73 -36.29 -2.29
N ALA A 88 8.83 -36.65 -1.64
CA ALA A 88 9.07 -36.37 -0.23
C ALA A 88 9.18 -34.86 0.08
N ALA A 89 9.64 -34.04 -0.87
CA ALA A 89 9.65 -32.57 -0.80
C ALA A 89 8.28 -31.93 -1.11
N ILE A 90 7.39 -32.60 -1.86
CA ILE A 90 5.99 -32.16 -2.10
C ILE A 90 5.08 -32.56 -0.92
N GLY A 91 5.24 -33.77 -0.39
CA GLY A 91 4.61 -34.21 0.86
C GLY A 91 5.13 -33.44 2.07
N ALA A 92 6.43 -33.11 2.08
CA ALA A 92 6.95 -32.06 2.94
C ALA A 92 6.25 -30.75 2.62
N LEU A 93 6.24 -30.15 1.42
CA LEU A 93 5.50 -28.90 1.16
C LEU A 93 4.02 -28.85 1.62
N GLN A 94 3.33 -29.99 1.84
CA GLN A 94 2.02 -30.05 2.48
C GLN A 94 2.06 -30.12 4.02
N VAL A 95 2.99 -30.88 4.63
CA VAL A 95 3.23 -30.88 6.09
C VAL A 95 3.98 -29.61 6.52
N CYS A 96 4.97 -29.26 5.74
CA CYS A 96 5.81 -28.08 5.64
C CYS A 96 5.01 -26.87 5.05
N SER A 97 3.80 -27.02 4.50
CA SER A 97 2.87 -25.87 4.46
C SER A 97 2.52 -25.40 5.88
N LYS A 98 2.69 -26.27 6.88
CA LYS A 98 2.59 -25.95 8.31
C LYS A 98 3.95 -25.93 9.04
N THR A 99 5.06 -26.35 8.42
CA THR A 99 6.42 -26.43 9.03
C THR A 99 7.63 -26.03 8.15
N MET A 100 7.44 -25.64 6.87
CA MET A 100 8.43 -25.08 5.91
C MET A 100 8.48 -23.57 5.99
N GLU A 101 7.71 -23.00 6.90
CA GLU A 101 7.71 -21.59 7.25
C GLU A 101 9.07 -21.14 7.85
N SER A 102 10.03 -22.05 8.11
CA SER A 102 11.25 -21.71 8.84
C SER A 102 12.59 -21.84 8.09
N SER A 103 12.71 -22.40 6.88
CA SER A 103 14.03 -22.50 6.19
C SER A 103 14.06 -22.17 4.69
N LEU A 104 13.05 -22.59 3.90
CA LEU A 104 12.87 -22.12 2.51
C LEU A 104 12.04 -20.83 2.43
N ALA A 105 11.14 -20.59 3.39
CA ALA A 105 10.50 -19.30 3.59
C ALA A 105 11.54 -18.20 3.82
N ILE A 106 12.56 -18.46 4.66
CA ILE A 106 13.70 -17.57 4.83
C ILE A 106 14.37 -17.29 3.48
N ARG A 107 14.72 -18.31 2.67
CA ARG A 107 15.41 -18.05 1.38
C ARG A 107 14.58 -17.22 0.40
N LEU A 108 13.26 -17.44 0.30
CA LEU A 108 12.40 -16.65 -0.59
C LEU A 108 12.12 -15.24 -0.05
N GLU A 109 12.00 -15.10 1.27
CA GLU A 109 11.85 -13.80 1.93
C GLU A 109 13.10 -12.95 1.76
N TRP A 110 14.29 -13.53 1.87
CA TRP A 110 15.56 -12.83 1.64
C TRP A 110 15.74 -12.40 0.18
N MET A 111 15.34 -13.23 -0.78
CA MET A 111 15.34 -12.82 -2.19
C MET A 111 14.36 -11.68 -2.45
N LEU A 112 13.20 -11.71 -1.80
CA LEU A 112 12.20 -10.65 -1.90
C LEU A 112 12.72 -9.35 -1.28
N GLU A 113 13.30 -9.43 -0.08
CA GLU A 113 13.91 -8.30 0.62
C GLU A 113 15.04 -7.67 -0.20
N ALA A 114 15.94 -8.49 -0.76
CA ALA A 114 17.00 -8.00 -1.64
C ALA A 114 16.45 -7.35 -2.92
N SER A 115 15.39 -7.92 -3.50
CA SER A 115 14.73 -7.37 -4.69
C SER A 115 14.05 -6.05 -4.40
N GLU A 116 13.33 -5.93 -3.28
CA GLU A 116 12.68 -4.69 -2.86
C GLU A 116 13.71 -3.61 -2.52
N ALA A 117 14.78 -3.94 -1.79
CA ALA A 117 15.86 -3.02 -1.49
C ALA A 117 16.54 -2.48 -2.76
N TYR A 118 16.81 -3.36 -3.74
CA TYR A 118 17.36 -2.96 -5.02
C TYR A 118 16.42 -2.02 -5.78
N LEU A 119 15.13 -2.35 -5.85
CA LEU A 119 14.13 -1.53 -6.54
C LEU A 119 13.93 -0.16 -5.87
N VAL A 120 13.89 -0.11 -4.53
CA VAL A 120 13.78 1.15 -3.78
C VAL A 120 14.98 2.05 -4.09
N GLY A 121 16.21 1.51 -3.99
CA GLY A 121 17.41 2.27 -4.34
C GLY A 121 17.39 2.75 -5.79
N LEU A 122 16.95 1.91 -6.73
CA LEU A 122 16.83 2.32 -8.14
C LEU A 122 15.79 3.43 -8.34
N PHE A 123 14.68 3.41 -7.60
CA PHE A 123 13.66 4.47 -7.65
C PHE A 123 14.15 5.78 -7.04
N GLU A 124 15.02 5.75 -6.02
CA GLU A 124 15.66 6.94 -5.46
C GLU A 124 16.51 7.65 -6.54
N ASP A 125 17.37 6.91 -7.23
CA ASP A 125 18.21 7.47 -8.31
C ASP A 125 17.38 7.94 -9.51
N THR A 126 16.34 7.18 -9.86
CA THR A 126 15.40 7.54 -10.92
C THR A 126 14.68 8.85 -10.58
N ASN A 127 14.31 9.04 -9.31
CA ASN A 127 13.69 10.27 -8.85
C ASN A 127 14.66 11.45 -8.94
N LEU A 128 15.94 11.27 -8.59
CA LEU A 128 16.98 12.30 -8.78
C LEU A 128 17.15 12.66 -10.26
N CYS A 129 17.12 11.68 -11.17
CA CYS A 129 17.17 11.91 -12.62
C CYS A 129 15.94 12.69 -13.12
N ALA A 130 14.75 12.40 -12.61
CA ALA A 130 13.53 13.13 -12.96
C ALA A 130 13.59 14.59 -12.47
N ILE A 131 14.05 14.82 -11.24
CA ILE A 131 14.22 16.15 -10.65
C ILE A 131 15.27 16.95 -11.42
N HIS A 132 16.39 16.31 -11.80
CA HIS A 132 17.42 16.93 -12.63
C HIS A 132 16.84 17.45 -13.96
N ALA A 133 15.90 16.71 -14.54
CA ALA A 133 15.16 17.11 -15.74
C ALA A 133 13.94 18.03 -15.46
N LYS A 134 13.85 18.64 -14.27
CA LYS A 134 12.75 19.53 -13.83
C LYS A 134 11.36 18.89 -13.88
N ARG A 135 11.27 17.57 -13.68
CA ARG A 135 10.02 16.81 -13.64
C ARG A 135 9.79 16.21 -12.25
N VAL A 136 8.52 16.00 -11.92
CA VAL A 136 8.10 15.28 -10.70
C VAL A 136 7.69 13.83 -11.02
N THR A 137 7.35 13.55 -12.27
CA THR A 137 6.97 12.21 -12.74
C THR A 137 8.18 11.49 -13.33
N ILE A 138 8.51 10.34 -12.75
CA ILE A 138 9.54 9.43 -13.27
C ILE A 138 9.09 8.81 -14.60
N MET A 139 10.05 8.62 -15.51
CA MET A 139 9.84 8.06 -16.84
C MET A 139 10.83 6.91 -17.10
N PRO A 140 10.57 6.01 -18.08
CA PRO A 140 11.49 4.92 -18.41
C PRO A 140 12.91 5.39 -18.76
N LYS A 141 13.06 6.58 -19.35
CA LYS A 141 14.36 7.19 -19.65
C LYS A 141 15.18 7.52 -18.39
N ASP A 142 14.51 7.83 -17.28
CA ASP A 142 15.16 8.13 -15.99
C ASP A 142 15.72 6.85 -15.38
N ILE A 143 14.98 5.73 -15.50
CA ILE A 143 15.43 4.40 -15.06
C ILE A 143 16.62 3.96 -15.91
N GLN A 144 16.54 4.13 -17.22
CA GLN A 144 17.63 3.78 -18.14
C GLN A 144 18.89 4.60 -17.86
N LEU A 145 18.74 5.87 -17.52
CA LEU A 145 19.85 6.74 -17.13
C LEU A 145 20.46 6.30 -15.79
N ALA A 146 19.63 6.06 -14.77
CA ALA A 146 20.08 5.58 -13.47
C ALA A 146 20.86 4.26 -13.59
N ARG A 147 20.31 3.26 -14.31
CA ARG A 147 21.00 1.98 -14.57
C ARG A 147 22.30 2.15 -15.34
N ARG A 148 22.35 3.10 -16.29
CA ARG A 148 23.58 3.41 -17.04
C ARG A 148 24.67 3.99 -16.14
N ILE A 149 24.31 4.88 -15.23
CA ILE A 149 25.26 5.51 -14.28
C ILE A 149 25.75 4.48 -13.27
N ARG A 150 24.89 3.56 -12.82
CA ARG A 150 25.26 2.45 -11.92
C ARG A 150 26.18 1.39 -12.55
N GLY A 151 26.35 1.40 -13.87
CA GLY A 151 27.12 0.37 -14.57
C GLY A 151 26.40 -0.98 -14.70
N GLU A 152 25.08 -1.01 -14.49
CA GLU A 152 24.24 -2.24 -14.59
C GLU A 152 23.81 -2.56 -16.03
N ARG A 153 24.35 -1.84 -17.01
CA ARG A 153 24.19 -2.16 -18.43
C ARG A 153 25.34 -3.08 -18.83
N ALA A 154 24.99 -4.34 -19.13
CA ALA A 154 25.68 -5.10 -20.16
C ALA A 154 25.45 -4.44 -21.52
#